data_AF-A0A5D6Y0K5-F1
#
_entry.id   AF-A0A5D6Y0K5-F1
#
_cell.length_a   1.000
_cell.length_b   1.000
_cell.length_c   1.000
_cell.angle_alpha   90.00
_cell.angle_beta   90.00
_cell.angle_gamma   90.00
#
_symmetry.space_group_name_H-M   'P 1'
#
loop_
_entity.id
_entity.type
_entity.pdbx_description
1 polymer ?
#
loop_
_entity_poly.entity_id
_entity_poly.type
_entity_poly.pdbx_seq_one_letter_code
_entity_poly.pdbx_strand_id
1 'polypeptide(L)'
;MYISYIEGTAIYTILGIVCIASGLTLNVLGYRFYRFSMVASGFFAGGDYTATFGGAILDNYETENQYWTAFSIGGVLVGFLAALHPTLGTAITGFVGGVQVAFLSMGMASYTGTLTLQVVWASVAGVICAGLILLARKPGLAAATSFVGAMLFNQGVSHFVNYKIFIDSDERTSTSRARARYLDEHIRSAWWTMNGVTLGLFAFGVLVQLLLTARGINFGAQREEDDEDAENFHNGRGPETPPFDQVLSPLNSNAKASRYVAANPIVYA
;
A
#
# COMPACT_ATOMS: atom_id res chain seq x y z
N MET A 1 20.85 31.80 4.26
CA MET A 1 21.15 30.47 3.69
C MET A 1 20.76 29.32 4.62
N TYR A 2 20.91 29.44 5.95
CA TYR A 2 20.43 28.42 6.92
C TYR A 2 18.90 28.34 7.08
N ILE A 3 18.18 29.46 6.96
CA ILE A 3 16.71 29.48 7.20
C ILE A 3 15.94 28.74 6.10
N SER A 4 16.31 28.86 4.82
CA SER A 4 15.70 28.06 3.73
C SER A 4 16.00 26.56 3.82
N TYR A 5 17.13 26.17 4.42
CA TYR A 5 17.47 24.76 4.63
C TYR A 5 16.57 24.12 5.70
N ILE A 6 16.24 24.88 6.76
CA ILE A 6 15.36 24.41 7.85
C ILE A 6 13.93 24.23 7.35
N GLU A 7 13.41 25.16 6.55
CA GLU A 7 12.04 25.07 5.99
C GLU A 7 11.88 23.89 5.03
N GLY A 8 12.88 23.63 4.17
CA GLY A 8 12.89 22.45 3.31
C GLY A 8 12.85 21.15 4.11
N THR A 9 13.71 21.01 5.14
CA THR A 9 13.77 19.80 5.97
C THR A 9 12.50 19.52 6.78
N ALA A 10 11.76 20.56 7.18
CA ALA A 10 10.52 20.40 7.92
C ALA A 10 9.43 19.73 7.07
N ILE A 11 9.31 20.11 5.79
CA ILE A 11 8.31 19.54 4.87
C ILE A 11 8.59 18.06 4.64
N TYR A 12 9.84 17.68 4.37
CA TYR A 12 10.19 16.26 4.17
C TYR A 12 9.99 15.42 5.44
N THR A 13 10.27 15.99 6.61
CA THR A 13 10.01 15.34 7.90
C THR A 13 8.52 15.06 8.10
N ILE A 14 7.66 16.04 7.81
CA ILE A 14 6.20 15.88 7.89
C ILE A 14 5.74 14.80 6.91
N LEU A 15 6.22 14.83 5.66
CA LEU A 15 5.91 13.81 4.66
C LEU A 15 6.35 12.42 5.10
N GLY A 16 7.53 12.29 5.73
CA GLY A 16 8.00 11.04 6.32
C GLY A 16 7.07 10.49 7.39
N ILE A 17 6.62 11.34 8.32
CA ILE A 17 5.66 10.96 9.38
C ILE A 17 4.32 10.54 8.76
N VAL A 18 3.82 11.29 7.78
CA VAL A 18 2.58 10.95 7.07
C VAL A 18 2.71 9.62 6.35
N CYS A 19 3.87 9.33 5.75
CA CYS A 19 4.15 8.06 5.07
C CYS A 19 4.20 6.88 6.06
N ILE A 20 4.79 7.08 7.25
CA ILE A 20 4.78 6.09 8.34
C ILE A 20 3.35 5.81 8.80
N ALA A 21 2.58 6.85 9.09
CA ALA A 21 1.22 6.73 9.59
C ALA A 21 0.28 6.10 8.56
N SER A 22 0.37 6.53 7.30
CA SER A 22 -0.43 5.96 6.21
C SER A 22 -0.02 4.52 5.92
N GLY A 23 1.28 4.21 5.91
CA GLY A 23 1.80 2.85 5.75
C GLY A 23 1.28 1.88 6.80
N LEU A 24 1.33 2.26 8.10
CA LEU A 24 0.78 1.45 9.19
C LEU A 24 -0.75 1.28 9.06
N THR A 25 -1.46 2.35 8.71
CA THR A 25 -2.91 2.31 8.54
C THR A 25 -3.31 1.37 7.40
N LEU A 26 -2.61 1.43 6.26
CA LEU A 26 -2.82 0.52 5.13
C LEU A 26 -2.42 -0.92 5.48
N ASN A 27 -1.37 -1.09 6.27
CA ASN A 27 -0.91 -2.41 6.69
C ASN A 27 -1.93 -3.12 7.59
N VAL A 28 -2.62 -2.41 8.49
CA VAL A 28 -3.59 -3.01 9.42
C VAL A 28 -5.03 -2.98 8.90
N LEU A 29 -5.43 -1.90 8.23
CA LEU A 29 -6.81 -1.61 7.84
C LEU A 29 -7.03 -1.55 6.32
N GLY A 30 -6.01 -1.86 5.51
CA GLY A 30 -6.06 -1.76 4.05
C GLY A 30 -7.22 -2.53 3.42
N TYR A 31 -7.46 -3.76 3.89
CA TYR A 31 -8.59 -4.56 3.42
C TYR A 31 -9.97 -3.99 3.82
N ARG A 32 -10.08 -3.31 4.97
CA ARG A 32 -11.33 -2.64 5.40
C ARG A 32 -11.62 -1.38 4.58
N PHE A 33 -10.58 -0.61 4.26
CA PHE A 33 -10.68 0.62 3.44
C PHE A 33 -10.18 0.39 2.02
N TYR A 34 -10.63 -0.68 1.37
CA TYR A 34 -10.05 -1.14 0.11
C TYR A 34 -10.00 -0.06 -0.97
N ARG A 35 -11.07 0.76 -1.14
CA ARG A 35 -11.09 1.85 -2.13
C ARG A 35 -10.00 2.91 -1.88
N PHE A 36 -9.86 3.36 -0.64
CA PHE A 36 -8.82 4.31 -0.27
C PHE A 36 -7.43 3.68 -0.39
N SER A 37 -7.30 2.42 0.03
CA SER A 37 -6.05 1.67 -0.06
C SER A 37 -5.56 1.55 -1.49
N MET A 38 -6.44 1.26 -2.45
CA MET A 38 -6.08 1.13 -3.87
C MET A 38 -5.57 2.45 -4.44
N VAL A 39 -6.23 3.57 -4.12
CA VAL A 39 -5.80 4.91 -4.55
C VAL A 39 -4.47 5.29 -3.91
N ALA A 40 -4.31 5.08 -2.60
CA ALA A 40 -3.08 5.39 -1.90
C ALA A 40 -1.90 4.53 -2.40
N SER A 41 -2.10 3.22 -2.58
CA SER A 41 -1.07 2.36 -3.16
C SER A 41 -0.70 2.75 -4.58
N GLY A 42 -1.70 3.07 -5.41
CA GLY A 42 -1.49 3.54 -6.78
C GLY A 42 -0.73 4.86 -6.81
N PHE A 43 -1.03 5.78 -5.90
CA PHE A 43 -0.33 7.05 -5.82
C PHE A 43 1.14 6.88 -5.46
N PHE A 44 1.42 6.26 -4.31
CA PHE A 44 2.80 6.27 -3.83
C PHE A 44 3.70 5.34 -4.62
N ALA A 45 3.31 4.08 -4.80
CA ALA A 45 4.19 3.11 -5.43
C ALA A 45 3.99 3.03 -6.96
N GLY A 46 2.85 3.47 -7.48
CA GLY A 46 2.73 3.80 -8.91
C GLY A 46 3.46 5.09 -9.30
N GLY A 47 3.51 6.08 -8.41
CA GLY A 47 4.34 7.28 -8.57
C GLY A 47 5.82 6.94 -8.64
N ASP A 48 6.33 6.14 -7.69
CA ASP A 48 7.73 5.69 -7.65
C ASP A 48 8.12 4.91 -8.93
N TYR A 49 7.24 4.00 -9.38
CA TYR A 49 7.41 3.30 -10.65
C TYR A 49 7.43 4.25 -11.84
N THR A 50 6.52 5.21 -11.92
CA THR A 50 6.44 6.15 -13.05
C THR A 50 7.65 7.07 -13.09
N ALA A 51 8.15 7.49 -11.93
CA ALA A 51 9.38 8.27 -11.84
C ALA A 51 10.60 7.44 -12.30
N THR A 52 10.70 6.19 -11.87
CA THR A 52 11.77 5.29 -12.32
C THR A 52 11.70 5.02 -13.82
N PHE A 53 10.49 4.80 -14.35
CA PHE A 53 10.22 4.63 -15.77
C PHE A 53 10.59 5.86 -16.59
N GLY A 54 10.20 7.05 -16.13
CA GLY A 54 10.58 8.32 -16.74
C GLY A 54 12.08 8.55 -16.74
N GLY A 55 12.75 8.22 -15.63
CA GLY A 55 14.22 8.25 -15.54
C GLY A 55 14.89 7.28 -16.52
N ALA A 56 14.31 6.10 -16.76
CA ALA A 56 14.83 5.16 -17.76
C ALA A 56 14.66 5.63 -19.22
N ILE A 57 13.64 6.45 -19.50
CA ILE A 57 13.41 7.04 -20.83
C ILE A 57 14.30 8.26 -21.07
N LEU A 58 14.50 9.08 -20.04
CA LEU A 58 15.24 10.33 -20.13
C LEU A 58 16.76 10.15 -19.93
N ASP A 59 17.26 8.92 -19.88
CA ASP A 59 18.65 8.59 -19.57
C ASP A 59 19.14 9.20 -18.24
N ASN A 60 18.30 9.06 -17.21
CA ASN A 60 18.38 9.65 -15.87
C ASN A 60 17.88 11.10 -15.77
N TYR A 61 17.48 11.48 -14.56
CA TYR A 61 17.14 12.87 -14.27
C TYR A 61 18.39 13.71 -14.00
N GLU A 62 18.41 14.91 -14.56
CA GLU A 62 19.47 15.90 -14.30
C GLU A 62 19.32 16.54 -12.91
N THR A 63 18.08 16.60 -12.41
CA THR A 63 17.76 17.21 -11.11
C THR A 63 16.76 16.36 -10.33
N GLU A 64 16.88 16.38 -9.00
CA GLU A 64 15.95 15.69 -8.10
C GLU A 64 14.50 16.17 -8.28
N ASN A 65 14.31 17.45 -8.61
CA ASN A 65 12.99 18.03 -8.87
C ASN A 65 12.25 17.35 -10.03
N GLN A 66 12.97 16.87 -11.04
CA GLN A 66 12.35 16.14 -12.16
C GLN A 66 11.79 14.78 -11.71
N TYR A 67 12.52 14.06 -10.83
CA TYR A 67 12.03 12.82 -10.23
C TYR A 67 10.76 13.07 -9.43
N TRP A 68 10.74 14.07 -8.54
CA TRP A 68 9.57 14.39 -7.71
C TRP A 68 8.37 14.83 -8.53
N THR A 69 8.60 15.52 -9.66
CA THR A 69 7.54 15.93 -10.58
C THR A 69 6.95 14.71 -11.29
N ALA A 70 7.79 13.82 -11.81
CA ALA A 70 7.36 12.58 -12.44
C ALA A 70 6.64 11.65 -11.46
N PHE A 71 7.12 11.56 -10.23
CA PHE A 71 6.48 10.85 -9.13
C PHE A 71 5.08 11.39 -8.87
N SER A 72 4.94 12.71 -8.74
CA SER A 72 3.67 13.36 -8.41
C SER A 72 2.65 13.17 -9.53
N ILE A 73 3.05 13.43 -10.78
CA ILE A 73 2.16 13.28 -11.95
C ILE A 73 1.78 11.82 -12.14
N GLY A 74 2.76 10.91 -12.12
CA GLY A 74 2.53 9.47 -12.26
C GLY A 74 1.66 8.91 -11.15
N GLY A 75 1.92 9.31 -9.91
CA GLY A 75 1.15 8.89 -8.74
C GLY A 75 -0.31 9.34 -8.83
N VAL A 76 -0.58 10.60 -9.17
CA VAL A 76 -1.96 11.08 -9.34
C VAL A 76 -2.68 10.29 -10.44
N LEU A 77 -2.01 10.04 -11.58
CA LEU A 77 -2.61 9.31 -12.70
C LEU A 77 -2.91 7.85 -12.33
N VAL A 78 -1.94 7.12 -11.75
CA VAL A 78 -2.10 5.72 -11.37
C VAL A 78 -3.09 5.57 -10.22
N GLY A 79 -3.07 6.48 -9.24
CA GLY A 79 -4.04 6.53 -8.15
C GLY A 79 -5.46 6.82 -8.64
N PHE A 80 -5.62 7.73 -9.59
CA PHE A 80 -6.91 8.01 -10.22
C PHE A 80 -7.42 6.80 -11.03
N LEU A 81 -6.55 6.17 -11.83
CA LEU A 81 -6.88 4.93 -12.55
C LEU A 81 -7.34 3.82 -11.59
N ALA A 82 -6.68 3.70 -10.44
CA ALA A 82 -7.08 2.75 -9.40
C ALA A 82 -8.45 3.06 -8.77
N ALA A 83 -8.92 4.32 -8.82
CA ALA A 83 -10.21 4.74 -8.31
C ALA A 83 -11.38 4.43 -9.27
N LEU A 84 -11.12 4.31 -10.58
CA LEU A 84 -12.17 4.20 -11.60
C LEU A 84 -13.01 2.93 -11.48
N HIS A 85 -12.36 1.79 -11.18
CA HIS A 85 -13.06 0.52 -11.10
C HIS A 85 -12.43 -0.42 -10.07
N PRO A 86 -13.20 -1.11 -9.21
CA PRO A 86 -12.66 -1.99 -8.17
C PRO A 86 -11.73 -3.09 -8.71
N THR A 87 -12.10 -3.72 -9.82
CA THR A 87 -11.28 -4.76 -10.46
C THR A 87 -9.96 -4.19 -10.99
N LEU A 88 -10.01 -2.98 -11.57
CA LEU A 88 -8.81 -2.31 -12.05
C LEU A 88 -7.91 -1.86 -10.90
N GLY A 89 -8.49 -1.30 -9.83
CA GLY A 89 -7.75 -0.90 -8.63
C GLY A 89 -7.05 -2.07 -7.94
N THR A 90 -7.71 -3.24 -7.87
CA THR A 90 -7.07 -4.45 -7.34
C THR A 90 -5.92 -4.93 -8.23
N ALA A 91 -6.10 -4.95 -9.55
CA ALA A 91 -5.03 -5.26 -10.49
C ALA A 91 -3.84 -4.30 -10.37
N ILE A 92 -4.09 -2.98 -10.28
CA ILE A 92 -3.05 -1.96 -10.08
C ILE A 92 -2.34 -2.16 -8.75
N THR A 93 -3.07 -2.46 -7.67
CA THR A 93 -2.47 -2.71 -6.35
C THR A 93 -1.55 -3.94 -6.39
N GLY A 94 -1.96 -5.01 -7.09
CA GLY A 94 -1.13 -6.18 -7.34
C GLY A 94 0.09 -5.86 -8.19
N PHE A 95 -0.08 -5.07 -9.26
CA PHE A 95 1.03 -4.61 -10.11
C PHE A 95 2.07 -3.87 -9.31
N VAL A 96 1.63 -2.87 -8.55
CA VAL A 96 2.47 -2.04 -7.69
C VAL A 96 3.17 -2.89 -6.62
N GLY A 97 2.46 -3.85 -6.00
CA GLY A 97 3.06 -4.80 -5.09
C GLY A 97 4.18 -5.62 -5.74
N GLY A 98 3.96 -6.12 -6.97
CA GLY A 98 4.97 -6.86 -7.72
C GLY A 98 6.19 -6.04 -8.11
N VAL A 99 5.99 -4.77 -8.49
CA VAL A 99 7.07 -3.80 -8.73
C VAL A 99 7.96 -3.65 -7.49
N GLN A 100 7.36 -3.51 -6.30
CA GLN A 100 8.13 -3.41 -5.06
C GLN A 100 8.88 -4.71 -4.72
N VAL A 101 8.30 -5.88 -5.01
CA VAL A 101 9.02 -7.16 -4.86
C VAL A 101 10.22 -7.22 -5.80
N ALA A 102 10.08 -6.76 -7.03
CA ALA A 102 11.18 -6.69 -7.98
C ALA A 102 12.32 -5.80 -7.47
N PHE A 103 12.03 -4.58 -7.01
CA PHE A 103 13.06 -3.70 -6.46
C PHE A 103 13.73 -4.28 -5.22
N LEU A 104 12.95 -4.91 -4.33
CA LEU A 104 13.49 -5.63 -3.19
C LEU A 104 14.44 -6.75 -3.63
N SER A 105 14.05 -7.55 -4.62
CA SER A 105 14.88 -8.64 -5.16
C SER A 105 16.18 -8.14 -5.80
N MET A 106 16.15 -6.98 -6.47
CA MET A 106 17.36 -6.38 -7.04
C MET A 106 18.31 -5.86 -5.97
N GLY A 107 17.76 -5.27 -4.89
CA GLY A 107 18.54 -4.88 -3.74
C GLY A 107 19.22 -6.09 -3.07
N MET A 108 18.51 -7.21 -2.93
CA MET A 108 19.07 -8.47 -2.39
C MET A 108 20.25 -8.95 -3.23
N ALA A 109 20.12 -8.87 -4.56
CA ALA A 109 21.14 -9.29 -5.50
C ALA A 109 22.31 -8.30 -5.65
N SER A 110 22.25 -7.15 -4.95
CA SER A 110 23.18 -6.02 -5.16
C SER A 110 23.32 -5.66 -6.64
N TYR A 111 22.19 -5.67 -7.36
CA TYR A 111 22.19 -5.49 -8.81
C TYR A 111 22.57 -4.06 -9.20
N THR A 112 23.62 -3.92 -10.02
CA THR A 112 24.16 -2.61 -10.45
C THR A 112 23.99 -2.33 -11.95
N GLY A 113 23.03 -2.98 -12.62
CA GLY A 113 22.83 -2.74 -14.05
C GLY A 113 21.89 -1.57 -14.36
N THR A 114 21.48 -1.44 -15.62
CA THR A 114 20.82 -0.24 -16.15
C THR A 114 19.40 -0.06 -15.61
N LEU A 115 18.94 1.20 -15.49
CA LEU A 115 17.56 1.53 -15.12
C LEU A 115 16.54 0.84 -16.03
N THR A 116 16.86 0.68 -17.31
CA THR A 116 16.02 -0.05 -18.26
C THR A 116 15.76 -1.49 -17.81
N LEU A 117 16.78 -2.22 -17.32
CA LEU A 117 16.56 -3.59 -16.85
C LEU A 117 15.76 -3.60 -15.53
N GLN A 118 15.97 -2.60 -14.67
CA GLN A 118 15.17 -2.45 -13.44
C GLN A 118 13.69 -2.31 -13.76
N VAL A 119 13.36 -1.42 -14.70
CA VAL A 119 12.00 -1.19 -15.19
C VAL A 119 11.40 -2.44 -15.84
N VAL A 120 12.15 -3.14 -16.69
CA VAL A 120 11.68 -4.36 -17.36
C VAL A 120 11.34 -5.44 -16.33
N TRP A 121 12.23 -5.68 -15.37
CA TRP A 121 12.01 -6.67 -14.32
C TRP A 121 10.85 -6.28 -13.40
N ALA A 122 10.77 -5.00 -13.00
CA ALA A 122 9.66 -4.46 -12.23
C ALA A 122 8.33 -4.62 -12.96
N SER A 123 8.30 -4.38 -14.27
CA SER A 123 7.11 -4.56 -15.11
C SER A 123 6.68 -6.02 -15.15
N VAL A 124 7.62 -6.96 -15.35
CA VAL A 124 7.33 -8.40 -15.40
C VAL A 124 6.79 -8.88 -14.07
N ALA A 125 7.47 -8.56 -12.96
CA ALA A 125 7.01 -8.92 -11.62
C ALA A 125 5.65 -8.29 -11.29
N GLY A 126 5.45 -7.03 -11.69
CA GLY A 126 4.17 -6.33 -11.56
C GLY A 126 3.04 -7.05 -12.28
N VAL A 127 3.21 -7.39 -13.57
CA VAL A 127 2.18 -8.11 -14.34
C VAL A 127 1.84 -9.47 -13.72
N ILE A 128 2.86 -10.20 -13.25
CA ILE A 128 2.65 -11.50 -12.57
C ILE A 128 1.81 -11.30 -11.30
N CYS A 129 2.19 -10.35 -10.44
CA CYS A 129 1.45 -10.08 -9.20
C CYS A 129 0.04 -9.52 -9.46
N ALA A 130 -0.16 -8.73 -10.51
CA ALA A 130 -1.47 -8.29 -10.95
C ALA A 130 -2.35 -9.46 -11.40
N GLY A 131 -1.79 -10.48 -12.06
CA GLY A 131 -2.51 -11.72 -12.36
C GLY A 131 -2.84 -12.52 -11.09
N LEU A 132 -1.85 -12.68 -10.21
CA LEU A 132 -1.99 -13.45 -8.96
C LEU A 132 -3.03 -12.85 -8.02
N ILE A 133 -3.12 -11.54 -7.88
CA ILE A 133 -4.08 -10.91 -6.98
C ILE A 133 -5.53 -11.13 -7.46
N LEU A 134 -5.74 -11.11 -8.79
CA LEU A 134 -7.05 -11.38 -9.39
C LEU A 134 -7.47 -12.85 -9.18
N LEU A 135 -6.50 -13.77 -9.16
CA LEU A 135 -6.73 -15.19 -8.88
C LEU A 135 -6.95 -15.46 -7.38
N ALA A 136 -6.18 -14.81 -6.51
CA ALA A 136 -6.18 -15.04 -5.08
C ALA A 136 -7.33 -14.34 -4.32
N ARG A 137 -8.20 -13.57 -5.00
CA ARG A 137 -9.41 -12.95 -4.43
C ARG A 137 -9.13 -12.21 -3.10
N LYS A 138 -9.89 -12.52 -2.04
CA LYS A 138 -9.84 -11.85 -0.71
C LYS A 138 -8.45 -11.91 -0.05
N PRO A 139 -7.80 -13.08 0.10
CA PRO A 139 -6.47 -13.13 0.71
C PRO A 139 -5.40 -12.45 -0.15
N GLY A 140 -5.56 -12.45 -1.48
CA GLY A 140 -4.67 -11.70 -2.38
C GLY A 140 -4.69 -10.20 -2.10
N LEU A 141 -5.89 -9.63 -1.90
CA LEU A 141 -6.03 -8.21 -1.59
C LEU A 141 -5.44 -7.85 -0.23
N ALA A 142 -5.65 -8.70 0.79
CA ALA A 142 -5.06 -8.50 2.10
C ALA A 142 -3.53 -8.53 2.03
N ALA A 143 -2.96 -9.47 1.27
CA ALA A 143 -1.52 -9.53 1.05
C ALA A 143 -0.98 -8.29 0.33
N ALA A 144 -1.58 -7.88 -0.78
CA ALA A 144 -1.09 -6.75 -1.55
C ALA A 144 -1.14 -5.44 -0.74
N THR A 145 -2.25 -5.16 -0.07
CA THR A 145 -2.40 -3.93 0.75
C THR A 145 -1.48 -3.94 1.97
N SER A 146 -1.28 -5.09 2.62
CA SER A 146 -0.32 -5.25 3.71
C SER A 146 1.11 -5.01 3.24
N PHE A 147 1.47 -5.51 2.06
CA PHE A 147 2.81 -5.36 1.50
C PHE A 147 3.09 -3.92 1.10
N VAL A 148 2.14 -3.26 0.43
CA VAL A 148 2.28 -1.84 0.08
C VAL A 148 2.34 -0.97 1.34
N GLY A 149 1.52 -1.24 2.36
CA GLY A 149 1.59 -0.53 3.63
C GLY A 149 2.94 -0.71 4.34
N ALA A 150 3.50 -1.92 4.33
CA ALA A 150 4.83 -2.19 4.87
C ALA A 150 5.92 -1.43 4.11
N MET A 151 5.84 -1.38 2.78
CA MET A 151 6.77 -0.62 1.95
C MET A 151 6.67 0.87 2.19
N LEU A 152 5.46 1.43 2.31
CA LEU A 152 5.28 2.85 2.64
C LEU A 152 5.85 3.21 4.00
N PHE A 153 5.60 2.37 5.00
CA PHE A 153 6.22 2.52 6.31
C PHE A 153 7.75 2.53 6.19
N ASN A 154 8.32 1.56 5.46
CA ASN A 154 9.76 1.48 5.25
C ASN A 154 10.32 2.71 4.53
N GLN A 155 9.62 3.25 3.53
CA GLN A 155 10.01 4.49 2.85
C GLN A 155 9.94 5.71 3.76
N GLY A 156 8.96 5.79 4.66
CA GLY A 156 8.91 6.84 5.66
C GLY A 156 10.05 6.74 6.68
N VAL A 157 10.39 5.52 7.12
CA VAL A 157 11.52 5.27 8.03
C VAL A 157 12.87 5.55 7.37
N SER A 158 13.02 5.19 6.08
CA SER A 158 14.26 5.39 5.32
C SER A 158 14.69 6.86 5.30
N HIS A 159 13.73 7.78 5.23
CA HIS A 159 13.98 9.22 5.29
C HIS A 159 14.75 9.61 6.57
N PHE A 160 14.36 9.07 7.73
CA PHE A 160 15.00 9.37 9.01
C PHE A 160 16.32 8.63 9.23
N VAL A 161 16.43 7.40 8.71
CA VAL A 161 17.64 6.58 8.85
C VAL A 161 18.76 7.13 7.96
N ASN A 162 18.46 7.43 6.70
CA ASN A 162 19.44 7.95 5.76
C ASN A 162 19.99 9.30 6.22
N TYR A 163 19.15 10.18 6.76
CA TYR A 163 19.60 11.46 7.34
C TYR A 163 20.70 11.29 8.40
N LYS A 164 20.59 10.28 9.28
CA LYS A 164 21.61 10.01 10.30
C LYS A 164 22.91 9.43 9.74
N ILE A 165 22.83 8.59 8.71
CA ILE A 165 24.01 7.97 8.08
C ILE A 165 24.87 9.05 7.39
N PHE A 166 24.25 10.03 6.73
CA PHE A 166 24.99 11.11 6.06
C PHE A 166 25.70 12.04 7.05
N ILE A 167 25.09 12.35 8.20
CA ILE A 167 25.68 13.24 9.23
C ILE A 167 26.89 12.60 9.92
N ASP A 168 26.82 11.32 10.31
CA ASP A 168 27.94 10.64 11.00
C ASP A 168 29.13 10.38 10.05
N SER A 169 28.89 10.38 8.73
CA SER A 169 29.92 10.13 7.71
C SER A 169 30.87 11.31 7.44
N ASP A 170 30.50 12.52 7.85
CA ASP A 170 31.34 13.72 7.73
C ASP A 170 32.27 13.90 8.95
N GLU A 171 31.89 13.39 10.13
CA GLU A 171 32.65 13.58 11.37
C GLU A 171 33.72 12.51 11.65
N ARG A 172 33.60 11.30 11.06
CA ARG A 172 34.51 10.19 11.34
C ARG A 172 35.32 9.73 10.12
N THR A 173 36.63 9.94 10.23
CA THR A 173 37.77 9.25 9.58
C THR A 173 38.26 9.67 8.19
N SER A 174 39.54 10.06 8.18
CA SER A 174 40.38 10.61 7.11
C SER A 174 41.07 9.59 6.20
N THR A 175 40.54 8.36 6.06
CA THR A 175 41.12 7.37 5.13
C THR A 175 40.06 6.65 4.30
N SER A 176 40.11 6.86 2.98
CA SER A 176 39.13 6.41 1.98
C SER A 176 38.84 4.90 2.00
N ARG A 177 39.81 4.04 2.33
CA ARG A 177 39.62 2.57 2.35
C ARG A 177 38.91 2.05 3.61
N ALA A 178 39.20 2.62 4.78
CA ALA A 178 38.49 2.26 6.01
C ALA A 178 37.04 2.78 5.97
N ARG A 179 36.85 3.98 5.40
CA ARG A 179 35.52 4.54 5.10
C ARG A 179 34.73 3.66 4.14
N ALA A 180 35.33 3.21 3.04
CA ALA A 180 34.66 2.34 2.07
C ALA A 180 34.20 1.00 2.69
N ARG A 181 35.03 0.38 3.54
CA ARG A 181 34.71 -0.90 4.18
C ARG A 181 33.66 -0.74 5.29
N TYR A 182 33.75 0.32 6.10
CA TYR A 182 32.76 0.64 7.14
C TYR A 182 31.39 1.00 6.54
N LEU A 183 31.38 1.77 5.45
CA LEU A 183 30.15 2.10 4.73
C LEU A 183 29.52 0.85 4.10
N ASP A 184 30.29 -0.02 3.44
CA ASP A 184 29.74 -1.22 2.81
C ASP A 184 29.09 -2.17 3.84
N GLU A 185 29.70 -2.34 5.01
CA GLU A 185 29.20 -3.23 6.07
C GLU A 185 27.95 -2.65 6.78
N HIS A 186 27.95 -1.34 7.06
CA HIS A 186 26.84 -0.67 7.75
C HIS A 186 25.66 -0.39 6.82
N ILE A 187 25.90 0.00 5.57
CA ILE A 187 24.84 0.19 4.57
C ILE A 187 24.17 -1.15 4.27
N ARG A 188 24.94 -2.23 4.13
CA ARG A 188 24.38 -3.56 3.87
C ARG A 188 23.57 -4.08 5.05
N SER A 189 24.08 -3.97 6.29
CA SER A 189 23.32 -4.40 7.48
C SER A 189 22.06 -3.56 7.71
N ALA A 190 22.12 -2.24 7.47
CA ALA A 190 20.96 -1.36 7.53
C ALA A 190 19.91 -1.76 6.49
N TRP A 191 20.34 -2.03 5.26
CA TRP A 191 19.47 -2.51 4.19
C TRP A 191 18.76 -3.81 4.58
N TRP A 192 19.48 -4.83 5.06
CA TRP A 192 18.86 -6.08 5.52
C TRP A 192 17.91 -5.90 6.69
N THR A 193 18.25 -5.01 7.63
CA THR A 193 17.38 -4.70 8.78
C THR A 193 16.07 -4.08 8.32
N MET A 194 16.12 -3.11 7.40
CA MET A 194 14.95 -2.46 6.83
C MET A 194 14.04 -3.43 6.06
N ASN A 195 14.66 -4.33 5.26
CA ASN A 195 13.92 -5.37 4.55
C ASN A 195 13.30 -6.39 5.52
N GLY A 196 14.03 -6.78 6.57
CA GLY A 196 13.52 -7.66 7.62
C GLY A 196 12.31 -7.05 8.35
N VAL A 197 12.38 -5.77 8.70
CA VAL A 197 11.24 -5.02 9.29
C VAL A 197 10.07 -4.99 8.32
N THR A 198 10.31 -4.73 7.04
CA THR A 198 9.27 -4.70 6.00
C THR A 198 8.56 -6.05 5.87
N LEU A 199 9.31 -7.15 5.81
CA LEU A 199 8.76 -8.50 5.75
C LEU A 199 8.01 -8.88 7.02
N GLY A 200 8.53 -8.50 8.19
CA GLY A 200 7.86 -8.70 9.47
C GLY A 200 6.53 -7.93 9.55
N LEU A 201 6.52 -6.66 9.14
CA LEU A 201 5.32 -5.83 9.09
C LEU A 201 4.33 -6.36 8.06
N PHE A 202 4.80 -6.86 6.91
CA PHE A 202 3.96 -7.50 5.91
C PHE A 202 3.27 -8.75 6.47
N ALA A 203 4.02 -9.67 7.09
CA ALA A 203 3.46 -10.88 7.69
C ALA A 203 2.45 -10.54 8.81
N PHE A 204 2.79 -9.56 9.65
CA PHE A 204 1.88 -9.04 10.67
C PHE A 204 0.59 -8.47 10.07
N GLY A 205 0.70 -7.61 9.05
CA GLY A 205 -0.45 -7.04 8.34
C GLY A 205 -1.35 -8.10 7.75
N VAL A 206 -0.79 -9.07 7.05
CA VAL A 206 -1.55 -10.20 6.49
C VAL A 206 -2.31 -10.94 7.58
N LEU A 207 -1.63 -11.31 8.66
CA LEU A 207 -2.25 -12.02 9.77
C LEU A 207 -3.38 -11.19 10.40
N VAL A 208 -3.15 -9.91 10.67
CA VAL A 208 -4.14 -9.02 11.28
C VAL A 208 -5.33 -8.80 10.35
N GLN A 209 -5.10 -8.52 9.07
CA GLN A 209 -6.17 -8.29 8.10
C GLN A 209 -7.02 -9.55 7.88
N LEU A 210 -6.40 -10.73 7.84
CA LEU A 210 -7.11 -12.00 7.73
C LEU A 210 -7.92 -12.30 9.02
N LEU A 211 -7.33 -12.11 10.20
CA LEU A 211 -7.99 -12.42 11.48
C LEU A 211 -9.11 -11.43 11.84
N LEU A 212 -8.88 -10.13 11.63
CA LEU A 212 -9.86 -9.09 11.96
C LEU A 212 -10.96 -8.98 10.91
N THR A 213 -10.67 -9.22 9.63
CA THR A 213 -11.65 -8.96 8.56
C THR A 213 -12.37 -10.20 8.05
N ALA A 214 -11.88 -11.42 8.30
CA ALA A 214 -12.67 -12.64 8.10
C ALA A 214 -13.89 -12.72 9.04
N ARG A 215 -13.96 -11.89 10.08
CA ARG A 215 -15.04 -11.90 11.09
C ARG A 215 -16.23 -10.98 10.83
N GLY A 216 -16.32 -10.30 9.68
CA GLY A 216 -17.46 -9.37 9.51
C GLY A 216 -17.80 -8.79 8.14
N ILE A 217 -17.12 -9.13 7.03
CA ILE A 217 -17.48 -8.55 5.72
C ILE A 217 -17.54 -9.63 4.61
N ASN A 218 -18.76 -9.95 4.18
CA ASN A 218 -19.05 -10.86 3.08
C ASN A 218 -19.12 -10.11 1.74
N PHE A 219 -17.98 -9.75 1.16
CA PHE A 219 -17.92 -9.18 -0.20
C PHE A 219 -18.31 -10.15 -1.34
N GLY A 220 -18.65 -11.41 -1.02
CA GLY A 220 -19.25 -12.30 -2.01
C GLY A 220 -20.65 -11.80 -2.39
N ALA A 221 -21.46 -11.50 -1.37
CA ALA A 221 -22.82 -11.02 -1.55
C ALA A 221 -22.86 -9.63 -2.21
N GLN A 222 -21.96 -8.71 -1.84
CA GLN A 222 -21.98 -7.34 -2.36
C GLN A 222 -21.48 -7.24 -3.82
N ARG A 223 -20.65 -8.19 -4.28
CA ARG A 223 -20.24 -8.28 -5.69
C ARG A 223 -21.28 -9.01 -6.53
N GLU A 224 -21.96 -10.02 -5.97
CA GLU A 224 -23.15 -10.61 -6.61
C GLU A 224 -24.26 -9.56 -6.78
N GLU A 225 -24.51 -8.69 -5.79
CA GLU A 225 -25.44 -7.56 -5.93
C GLU A 225 -24.99 -6.55 -7.00
N ASP A 226 -23.72 -6.12 -7.00
CA ASP A 226 -23.21 -5.17 -8.01
C ASP A 226 -23.20 -5.78 -9.44
N ASP A 227 -22.89 -7.07 -9.57
CA ASP A 227 -22.89 -7.80 -10.86
C ASP A 227 -24.33 -8.11 -11.34
N GLU A 228 -25.26 -8.44 -10.42
CA GLU A 228 -26.70 -8.58 -10.72
C GLU A 228 -27.34 -7.25 -11.09
N ASP A 229 -26.98 -6.15 -10.43
CA ASP A 229 -27.46 -4.81 -10.76
C ASP A 229 -26.94 -4.35 -12.13
N ALA A 230 -25.69 -4.66 -12.46
CA ALA A 230 -25.13 -4.40 -13.78
C ALA A 230 -25.77 -5.25 -14.89
N GLU A 231 -26.07 -6.53 -14.60
CA GLU A 231 -26.77 -7.43 -15.53
C GLU A 231 -28.25 -7.02 -15.72
N ASN A 232 -28.94 -6.63 -14.64
CA ASN A 232 -30.31 -6.14 -14.68
C ASN A 232 -30.43 -4.82 -15.46
N PHE A 233 -29.48 -3.91 -15.27
CA PHE A 233 -29.41 -2.65 -16.04
C PHE A 233 -29.17 -2.92 -17.53
N HIS A 234 -28.32 -3.90 -17.88
CA HIS A 234 -28.08 -4.28 -19.27
C HIS A 234 -29.29 -4.98 -19.92
N ASN A 235 -30.03 -5.77 -19.14
CA ASN A 235 -31.25 -6.46 -19.57
C ASN A 235 -32.52 -5.56 -19.53
N GLY A 236 -32.38 -4.26 -19.25
CA GLY A 236 -33.50 -3.32 -19.21
C GLY A 236 -34.46 -3.52 -18.02
N ARG A 237 -34.08 -4.33 -17.03
CA ARG A 237 -34.78 -4.44 -15.75
C ARG A 237 -34.25 -3.34 -14.84
N GLY A 238 -34.91 -2.18 -14.86
CA GLY A 238 -34.62 -1.12 -13.89
C GLY A 238 -34.82 -1.62 -12.46
N PRO A 239 -34.20 -0.95 -11.46
CA PRO A 239 -34.35 -1.33 -10.05
C PRO A 239 -35.84 -1.37 -9.71
N GLU A 240 -36.34 -2.54 -9.31
CA GLU A 240 -37.70 -2.67 -8.82
C GLU A 240 -37.84 -1.76 -7.60
N THR A 241 -38.48 -0.61 -7.79
CA THR A 241 -38.89 0.25 -6.69
C THR A 241 -39.67 -0.60 -5.70
N PRO A 242 -39.23 -0.71 -4.43
CA PRO A 242 -39.94 -1.51 -3.46
C PRO A 242 -41.38 -0.98 -3.34
N PRO A 243 -42.38 -1.87 -3.17
CA PRO A 243 -43.77 -1.47 -3.01
C PRO A 243 -43.88 -0.39 -1.94
N PHE A 244 -44.68 0.64 -2.20
CA PHE A 244 -44.87 1.81 -1.34
C PHE A 244 -45.25 1.44 0.12
N ASP A 245 -45.75 0.22 0.31
CA ASP A 245 -46.13 -0.36 1.60
C ASP A 245 -44.94 -0.62 2.55
N GLN A 246 -43.71 -0.75 2.04
CA GLN A 246 -42.52 -0.98 2.88
C GLN A 246 -41.89 0.31 3.44
N VAL A 247 -42.15 1.47 2.82
CA VAL A 247 -41.54 2.76 3.20
C VAL A 247 -42.15 3.34 4.49
N LEU A 248 -43.33 2.90 4.91
CA LEU A 248 -44.05 3.44 6.06
C LEU A 248 -43.94 2.62 7.36
N SER A 249 -43.08 1.60 7.44
CA SER A 249 -43.02 0.70 8.61
C SER A 249 -41.84 0.84 9.60
N PRO A 250 -41.17 1.99 9.84
CA PRO A 250 -40.12 2.04 10.86
C PRO A 250 -40.63 2.12 12.33
N LEU A 251 -41.94 1.95 12.62
CA LEU A 251 -42.47 2.11 13.98
C LEU A 251 -42.83 0.84 14.76
N ASN A 252 -42.50 -0.38 14.30
CA ASN A 252 -42.89 -1.59 15.05
C ASN A 252 -41.87 -2.76 15.11
N SER A 253 -40.57 -2.51 15.12
CA SER A 253 -39.56 -3.57 15.33
C SER A 253 -39.03 -3.69 16.77
N ASN A 254 -39.52 -2.88 17.72
CA ASN A 254 -39.19 -3.00 19.15
C ASN A 254 -39.87 -4.21 19.86
N ALA A 255 -40.60 -5.07 19.16
CA ALA A 255 -41.27 -6.23 19.76
C ALA A 255 -40.44 -7.53 19.80
N LYS A 256 -39.19 -7.56 19.29
CA LYS A 256 -38.34 -8.78 19.33
C LYS A 256 -37.10 -8.69 20.24
N ALA A 257 -36.88 -7.58 20.94
CA ALA A 257 -35.79 -7.43 21.91
C ALA A 257 -36.14 -7.88 23.35
N SER A 258 -37.31 -8.50 23.57
CA SER A 258 -37.80 -8.92 24.91
C SER A 258 -37.86 -10.45 25.10
N ARG A 259 -36.98 -11.23 24.45
CA ARG A 259 -36.94 -12.70 24.61
C ARG A 259 -35.57 -13.30 24.96
N TYR A 260 -34.61 -12.50 25.42
CA TYR A 260 -33.32 -13.01 25.95
C TYR A 260 -32.97 -12.52 27.36
N VAL A 261 -33.99 -12.21 28.17
CA VAL A 261 -33.85 -12.08 29.63
C VAL A 261 -34.79 -13.09 30.27
N ALA A 262 -34.23 -14.24 30.68
CA ALA A 262 -34.68 -15.15 31.74
C ALA A 262 -34.40 -16.62 31.36
N ALA A 263 -33.18 -17.10 31.64
CA ALA A 263 -32.92 -18.50 31.99
C ALA A 263 -31.48 -18.63 32.50
N ASN A 264 -31.21 -18.18 33.73
CA ASN A 264 -30.06 -18.66 34.48
C ASN A 264 -30.41 -18.66 35.98
N PRO A 265 -30.93 -19.76 36.54
CA PRO A 265 -31.08 -19.90 37.97
C PRO A 265 -29.72 -20.24 38.59
N ILE A 266 -29.20 -19.29 39.34
CA ILE A 266 -28.16 -19.50 40.36
C ILE A 266 -28.75 -20.45 41.40
N VAL A 267 -28.16 -21.62 41.56
CA VAL A 267 -28.35 -22.49 42.73
C VAL A 267 -27.02 -22.62 43.43
N TYR A 268 -27.01 -22.19 44.69
CA TYR A 268 -25.95 -22.38 45.66
C TYR A 268 -25.78 -23.87 46.00
N ALA A 269 -24.53 -24.33 46.00
CA ALA A 269 -23.97 -25.31 46.92
C ALA A 269 -22.45 -25.12 46.94
#